data_AF-A0AA47NTA9-F1
#
_entry.id   AF-A0AA47NTA9-F1
#
_cell.length_a   1.000
_cell.length_b   1.000
_cell.length_c   1.000
_cell.angle_alpha   90.00
_cell.angle_beta   90.00
_cell.angle_gamma   90.00
#
_symmetry.space_group_name_H-M   'P 1'
#
loop_
_entity.id
_entity.type
_entity.pdbx_description
1 polymer ?
#
loop_
_entity_poly.entity_id
_entity_poly.type
_entity_poly.pdbx_seq_one_letter_code
_entity_poly.pdbx_strand_id
1 'polypeptide(L)'
;MDHQGGHYLNKAAVLSPLGAARMCQLFMGCSIMALVSHGAGFSDSYGVYCMFTWCFCFAVTLVVFALDVTRLHSCMPISWDNFTVAFAMLATLMYVTATVVYPVYFLESECPAEGCDVWGYRIAVTACSGLCCFPYGAEVILTRAKPGAVVGYMATVSGLLKVVQGFVACIIFGALANDEGYAEYVATQYCVVVYSLCFTLTVAAVALTVSGRTAALPFPFDRVVVVYTFFAVILYLSTALVWPIFSFDEKYGASARPEDCPRGACAWDSKLVVAVFTNVNMILYFVDLVYSQRIRFVSQSVV
;
A
#
# COMPACT_ATOMS: atom_id res chain seq x y z
N MET A 1 -14.30 36.68 32.71
CA MET A 1 -13.14 35.91 33.18
C MET A 1 -13.64 34.49 33.41
N ASP A 2 -13.62 33.67 32.37
CA ASP A 2 -13.95 32.25 32.49
C ASP A 2 -12.68 31.46 32.74
N HIS A 3 -12.67 30.78 33.87
CA HIS A 3 -11.53 30.23 34.54
C HIS A 3 -11.45 28.72 34.28
N GLN A 4 -11.12 28.31 33.05
CA GLN A 4 -10.66 26.94 32.78
C GLN A 4 -9.64 26.95 31.63
N GLY A 5 -8.38 27.21 31.99
CA GLY A 5 -7.22 26.95 31.14
C GLY A 5 -7.03 25.44 30.94
N GLY A 6 -7.84 24.84 30.08
CA GLY A 6 -7.66 23.46 29.65
C GLY A 6 -6.37 23.32 28.85
N HIS A 7 -5.47 22.44 29.31
CA HIS A 7 -4.18 22.12 28.67
C HIS A 7 -4.25 22.15 27.12
N TYR A 8 -3.36 22.94 26.50
CA TYR A 8 -3.20 23.04 25.04
C TYR A 8 -2.94 21.70 24.32
N LEU A 9 -2.53 20.65 25.05
CA LEU A 9 -2.36 19.30 24.51
C LEU A 9 -3.63 18.46 24.59
N ASN A 10 -4.01 17.85 23.48
CA ASN A 10 -5.09 16.88 23.44
C ASN A 10 -4.70 15.57 24.17
N LYS A 11 -4.99 15.46 25.47
CA LYS A 11 -4.73 14.24 26.25
C LYS A 11 -5.41 12.99 25.66
N ALA A 12 -6.56 13.16 24.99
CA ALA A 12 -7.25 12.08 24.29
C ALA A 12 -6.49 11.58 23.04
N ALA A 13 -5.65 12.41 22.41
CA ALA A 13 -4.81 11.99 21.30
C ALA A 13 -3.71 11.00 21.74
N VAL A 14 -3.30 11.05 23.02
CA VAL A 14 -2.28 10.16 23.59
C VAL A 14 -2.90 8.95 24.29
N LEU A 15 -4.00 9.17 25.02
CA LEU A 15 -4.65 8.13 25.85
C LEU A 15 -5.73 7.32 25.11
N SER A 16 -6.05 7.68 23.86
CA SER A 16 -6.98 6.89 23.04
C SER A 16 -6.30 5.62 22.50
N PRO A 17 -7.08 4.57 22.17
CA PRO A 17 -6.55 3.37 21.52
C PRO A 17 -5.83 3.70 20.18
N LEU A 18 -6.29 4.72 19.47
CA LEU A 18 -5.65 5.21 18.24
C LEU A 18 -4.29 5.86 18.53
N GLY A 19 -4.21 6.69 19.57
CA GLY A 19 -2.96 7.28 20.05
C GLY A 19 -1.93 6.24 20.46
N ALA A 20 -2.37 5.21 21.20
CA ALA A 20 -1.54 4.09 21.59
C ALA A 20 -1.00 3.32 20.37
N ALA A 21 -1.83 3.05 19.36
CA ALA A 21 -1.40 2.42 18.12
C ALA A 21 -0.29 3.23 17.44
N ARG A 22 -0.45 4.55 17.31
CA ARG A 22 0.56 5.44 16.69
C ARG A 22 1.85 5.53 17.49
N MET A 23 1.80 5.53 18.82
CA MET A 23 3.00 5.47 19.65
C MET A 23 3.76 4.15 19.45
N CYS A 24 3.05 3.02 19.35
CA CYS A 24 3.66 1.73 19.03
C CYS A 24 4.31 1.75 17.63
N GLN A 25 3.63 2.33 16.62
CA GLN A 25 4.20 2.49 15.27
C GLN A 25 5.51 3.30 15.31
N LEU A 26 5.53 4.44 16.02
CA LEU A 26 6.71 5.29 16.15
C LEU A 26 7.84 4.58 16.90
N PHE A 27 7.53 3.89 18.01
CA PHE A 27 8.51 3.14 18.77
C PHE A 27 9.17 2.05 17.92
N MET A 28 8.36 1.19 17.29
CA MET A 28 8.86 0.10 16.44
C MET A 28 9.61 0.64 15.21
N GLY A 29 9.09 1.69 14.56
CA GLY A 29 9.77 2.35 13.44
C GLY A 29 11.15 2.89 13.83
N CYS A 30 11.25 3.54 14.99
CA CYS A 30 12.52 4.02 15.54
C CYS A 30 13.48 2.86 15.85
N SER A 31 13.00 1.79 16.48
CA SER A 31 13.81 0.60 16.76
C SER A 31 14.36 -0.03 15.48
N ILE A 32 13.55 -0.15 14.43
CA ILE A 32 13.97 -0.69 13.13
C ILE A 32 15.10 0.16 12.55
N MET A 33 14.90 1.48 12.44
CA MET A 33 15.92 2.38 11.90
C MET A 33 17.22 2.34 12.70
N ALA A 34 17.13 2.30 14.04
CA ALA A 34 18.28 2.16 14.92
C ALA A 34 19.05 0.86 14.66
N LEU A 35 18.36 -0.28 14.58
CA LEU A 35 18.96 -1.59 14.32
C LEU A 35 19.63 -1.66 12.93
N VAL A 36 18.98 -1.09 11.91
CA VAL A 36 19.53 -1.03 10.54
C VAL A 36 20.79 -0.18 10.51
N SER A 37 20.78 0.98 11.18
CA SER A 37 21.94 1.88 11.26
C SER A 37 23.10 1.33 12.07
N HIS A 38 22.82 0.50 13.10
CA HIS A 38 23.83 -0.04 13.98
C HIS A 38 24.61 -1.18 13.32
N GLY A 39 23.92 -2.10 12.65
CA GLY A 39 24.60 -3.28 12.12
C GLY A 39 23.84 -4.15 11.13
N ALA A 40 22.52 -4.00 10.95
CA ALA A 40 21.79 -4.88 10.03
C ALA A 40 22.13 -4.61 8.55
N GLY A 41 22.39 -3.34 8.19
CA GLY A 41 22.77 -2.90 6.85
C GLY A 41 21.61 -2.88 5.84
N PHE A 42 21.82 -2.20 4.69
CA PHE A 42 20.81 -2.07 3.62
C PHE A 42 21.43 -1.93 2.22
N SER A 43 22.64 -2.46 2.00
CA SER A 43 23.52 -2.15 0.84
C SER A 43 23.04 -2.58 -0.56
N ASP A 44 21.80 -3.00 -0.70
CA ASP A 44 21.20 -3.46 -1.97
C ASP A 44 19.94 -2.63 -2.30
N SER A 45 19.51 -2.62 -3.56
CA SER A 45 18.34 -1.88 -4.05
C SER A 45 17.07 -2.22 -3.27
N TYR A 46 16.88 -3.49 -2.92
CA TYR A 46 15.78 -3.95 -2.07
C TYR A 46 15.91 -3.44 -0.63
N GLY A 47 17.13 -3.29 -0.11
CA GLY A 47 17.40 -2.68 1.19
C GLY A 47 17.07 -1.20 1.22
N VAL A 48 17.37 -0.47 0.14
CA VAL A 48 16.99 0.95 -0.03
C VAL A 48 15.47 1.10 -0.03
N TYR A 49 14.73 0.22 -0.70
CA TYR A 49 13.26 0.21 -0.65
C TYR A 49 12.70 0.00 0.77
N CYS A 50 13.26 -0.97 1.51
CA CYS A 50 12.86 -1.21 2.90
C CYS A 50 13.16 -0.01 3.80
N MET A 51 14.35 0.60 3.65
CA MET A 51 14.72 1.79 4.42
C MET A 51 13.83 2.99 4.09
N PHE A 52 13.55 3.23 2.80
CA PHE A 52 12.59 4.25 2.39
C PHE A 52 11.21 4.01 3.03
N THR A 53 10.73 2.77 3.01
CA THR A 53 9.45 2.39 3.60
C THR A 53 9.39 2.71 5.10
N TRP A 54 10.39 2.28 5.87
CA TRP A 54 10.42 2.51 7.31
C TRP A 54 10.53 4.00 7.65
N CYS A 55 11.42 4.73 6.99
CA CYS A 55 11.60 6.16 7.22
C CYS A 55 10.39 6.99 6.80
N PHE A 56 9.83 6.73 5.60
CA PHE A 56 8.66 7.45 5.09
C PHE A 56 7.46 7.25 6.00
N CYS A 57 7.17 6.01 6.37
CA CYS A 57 6.05 5.71 7.25
C CYS A 57 6.26 6.33 8.64
N PHE A 58 7.46 6.23 9.23
CA PHE A 58 7.78 6.87 10.50
C PHE A 58 7.59 8.39 10.44
N ALA A 59 8.12 9.06 9.40
CA ALA A 59 8.04 10.50 9.27
C ALA A 59 6.59 11.00 9.14
N VAL A 60 5.78 10.35 8.30
CA VAL A 60 4.38 10.73 8.13
C VAL A 60 3.57 10.43 9.40
N THR A 61 3.78 9.27 10.04
CA THR A 61 3.13 8.96 11.33
C THR A 61 3.51 9.97 12.41
N LEU A 62 4.76 10.43 12.45
CA LEU A 62 5.22 11.45 13.39
C LEU A 62 4.51 12.79 13.14
N VAL A 63 4.39 13.20 11.88
CA VAL A 63 3.65 14.41 11.48
C VAL A 63 2.17 14.29 11.86
N VAL A 64 1.53 13.16 11.54
CA VAL A 64 0.13 12.89 11.90
C VAL A 64 -0.07 12.93 13.41
N PHE A 65 0.80 12.27 14.17
CA PHE A 65 0.74 12.26 15.63
C PHE A 65 0.94 13.67 16.22
N ALA A 66 1.92 14.44 15.72
CA ALA A 66 2.16 15.81 16.16
C ALA A 66 0.96 16.73 15.88
N LEU A 67 0.36 16.63 14.69
CA LEU A 67 -0.82 17.42 14.32
C LEU A 67 -2.06 17.06 15.14
N ASP A 68 -2.21 15.79 15.53
CA ASP A 68 -3.29 15.35 16.42
C ASP A 68 -3.12 15.82 17.86
N VAL A 69 -1.89 15.80 18.38
CA VAL A 69 -1.57 16.30 19.73
C VAL A 69 -1.75 17.81 19.83
N THR A 70 -1.33 18.54 18.80
CA THR A 70 -1.39 20.01 18.73
C THR A 70 -2.75 20.56 18.27
N ARG A 71 -3.69 19.69 17.87
CA ARG A 71 -5.02 20.04 17.33
C ARG A 71 -4.98 20.92 16.06
N LEU A 72 -3.85 20.98 15.37
CA LEU A 72 -3.66 21.77 14.14
C LEU A 72 -4.26 21.11 12.89
N HIS A 73 -4.75 19.86 13.00
CA HIS A 73 -5.39 19.17 11.88
C HIS A 73 -6.60 19.92 11.29
N SER A 74 -7.35 20.67 12.10
CA SER A 74 -8.51 21.45 11.64
C SER A 74 -8.16 22.61 10.70
N CYS A 75 -6.89 23.03 10.64
CA CYS A 75 -6.43 24.10 9.76
C CYS A 75 -6.01 23.60 8.37
N MET A 76 -5.97 22.28 8.16
CA MET A 76 -5.52 21.69 6.90
C MET A 76 -6.67 21.65 5.88
N PRO A 77 -6.45 22.05 4.61
CA PRO A 77 -7.47 22.03 3.57
C PRO A 77 -7.72 20.62 2.99
N ILE A 78 -7.48 19.56 3.77
CA ILE A 78 -7.53 18.15 3.37
C ILE A 78 -8.50 17.44 4.30
N SER A 79 -9.22 16.42 3.79
CA SER A 79 -10.06 15.58 4.66
C SER A 79 -9.19 14.68 5.54
N TRP A 80 -8.93 15.13 6.77
CA TRP A 80 -8.01 14.50 7.72
C TRP A 80 -8.34 13.03 7.99
N ASP A 81 -9.63 12.71 8.18
CA ASP A 81 -10.06 11.33 8.42
C ASP A 81 -9.79 10.42 7.21
N ASN A 82 -10.08 10.86 5.98
CA ASN A 82 -9.79 10.05 4.79
C ASN A 82 -8.28 9.92 4.55
N PHE A 83 -7.51 10.98 4.83
CA PHE A 83 -6.06 10.97 4.70
C PHE A 83 -5.43 9.95 5.64
N THR A 84 -5.77 9.99 6.93
CA THR A 84 -5.18 9.11 7.94
C THR A 84 -5.54 7.64 7.70
N VAL A 85 -6.78 7.34 7.30
CA VAL A 85 -7.20 5.98 6.92
C VAL A 85 -6.43 5.48 5.69
N ALA A 86 -6.37 6.29 4.62
CA ALA A 86 -5.69 5.91 3.38
C ALA A 86 -4.19 5.71 3.61
N PHE A 87 -3.57 6.59 4.39
CA PHE A 87 -2.16 6.48 4.75
C PHE A 87 -1.89 5.27 5.63
N ALA A 88 -2.69 5.02 6.68
CA ALA A 88 -2.51 3.84 7.54
C ALA A 88 -2.64 2.52 6.75
N MET A 89 -3.57 2.48 5.77
CA MET A 89 -3.70 1.33 4.86
C MET A 89 -2.47 1.17 3.98
N LEU A 90 -1.98 2.25 3.37
CA LEU A 90 -0.75 2.23 2.57
C LEU A 90 0.46 1.80 3.40
N ALA A 91 0.63 2.35 4.60
CA ALA A 91 1.71 2.00 5.51
C ALA A 91 1.65 0.52 5.92
N THR A 92 0.46 -0.01 6.20
CA THR A 92 0.27 -1.45 6.46
C THR A 92 0.80 -2.29 5.29
N LEU A 93 0.41 -1.95 4.06
CA LEU A 93 0.84 -2.69 2.86
C LEU A 93 2.35 -2.59 2.64
N MET A 94 2.92 -1.38 2.78
CA MET A 94 4.36 -1.18 2.63
C MET A 94 5.15 -1.96 3.68
N TYR A 95 4.71 -1.98 4.95
CA TYR A 95 5.35 -2.77 6.01
C TYR A 95 5.23 -4.28 5.79
N VAL A 96 4.07 -4.77 5.32
CA VAL A 96 3.91 -6.19 4.95
C VAL A 96 4.90 -6.54 3.85
N THR A 97 5.01 -5.71 2.81
CA THR A 97 5.99 -5.93 1.73
C THR A 97 7.43 -5.86 2.23
N ALA A 98 7.80 -4.86 3.03
CA ALA A 98 9.16 -4.75 3.58
C ALA A 98 9.52 -5.94 4.49
N THR A 99 8.55 -6.47 5.24
CA THR A 99 8.72 -7.64 6.11
C THR A 99 8.96 -8.92 5.32
N VAL A 100 8.47 -9.02 4.09
CA VAL A 100 8.74 -10.17 3.19
C VAL A 100 10.03 -9.95 2.41
N VAL A 101 10.21 -8.76 1.84
CA VAL A 101 11.36 -8.44 0.96
C VAL A 101 12.67 -8.46 1.73
N TYR A 102 12.74 -7.83 2.90
CA TYR A 102 13.98 -7.74 3.67
C TYR A 102 14.59 -9.12 4.02
N PRO A 103 13.88 -10.08 4.63
CA PRO A 103 14.44 -11.39 4.91
C PRO A 103 14.77 -12.18 3.64
N VAL A 104 13.97 -12.08 2.58
CA VAL A 104 14.23 -12.83 1.34
C VAL A 104 15.59 -12.48 0.72
N TYR A 105 16.04 -11.23 0.84
CA TYR A 105 17.31 -10.78 0.25
C TYR A 105 18.46 -10.68 1.26
N PHE A 106 18.20 -10.47 2.55
CA PHE A 106 19.25 -10.20 3.53
C PHE A 106 19.40 -11.29 4.61
N LEU A 107 18.44 -12.21 4.77
CA LEU A 107 18.55 -13.29 5.75
C LEU A 107 18.97 -14.60 5.08
N GLU A 108 20.16 -15.05 5.47
CA GLU A 108 20.63 -16.41 5.17
C GLU A 108 20.05 -17.40 6.18
N SER A 109 19.87 -18.65 5.75
CA SER A 109 19.26 -19.71 6.58
C SER A 109 20.11 -20.12 7.78
N GLU A 110 21.43 -19.91 7.69
CA GLU A 110 22.39 -20.28 8.72
C GLU A 110 23.16 -19.05 9.16
N CYS A 111 23.58 -19.03 10.43
CA CYS A 111 24.45 -17.99 10.93
C CYS A 111 25.86 -18.19 10.32
N PRO A 112 26.42 -17.19 9.62
CA PRO A 112 27.77 -17.29 9.10
C PRO A 112 28.79 -17.39 10.25
N ALA A 113 29.87 -18.16 10.04
CA ALA A 113 30.90 -18.40 11.06
C ALA A 113 31.55 -17.10 11.58
N GLU A 114 31.52 -16.02 10.79
CA GLU A 114 31.86 -14.65 11.19
C GLU A 114 30.63 -13.74 10.96
N GLY A 115 30.21 -12.97 11.98
CA GLY A 115 29.12 -12.00 11.84
C GLY A 115 27.73 -12.43 12.32
N CYS A 116 27.63 -13.38 13.27
CA CYS A 116 26.35 -13.79 13.87
C CYS A 116 25.57 -12.62 14.50
N ASP A 117 26.27 -11.59 14.98
CA ASP A 117 25.64 -10.39 15.54
C ASP A 117 24.82 -9.63 14.46
N VAL A 118 25.36 -9.52 13.24
CA VAL A 118 24.67 -8.89 12.09
C VAL A 118 23.45 -9.71 11.70
N TRP A 119 23.55 -11.04 11.68
CA TRP A 119 22.44 -11.93 11.43
C TRP A 119 21.32 -11.75 12.47
N GLY A 120 21.68 -11.67 13.76
CA GLY A 120 20.74 -11.38 14.85
C GLY A 120 20.03 -10.03 14.69
N TYR A 121 20.76 -8.98 14.30
CA TYR A 121 20.14 -7.68 14.02
C TYR A 121 19.16 -7.72 12.83
N ARG A 122 19.44 -8.49 11.78
CA ARG A 122 18.53 -8.65 10.63
C ARG A 122 17.24 -9.39 11.00
N ILE A 123 17.32 -10.39 11.88
CA ILE A 123 16.13 -11.06 12.42
C ILE A 123 15.32 -10.08 13.26
N ALA A 124 15.97 -9.34 14.16
CA ALA A 124 15.30 -8.35 14.99
C ALA A 124 14.56 -7.29 14.15
N VAL A 125 15.21 -6.77 13.10
CA VAL A 125 14.60 -5.84 12.13
C VAL A 125 13.36 -6.46 11.48
N THR A 126 13.45 -7.70 11.00
CA THR A 126 12.34 -8.40 10.34
C THR A 126 11.17 -8.63 11.31
N ALA A 127 11.47 -9.07 12.53
CA ALA A 127 10.46 -9.29 13.56
C ALA A 127 9.78 -7.98 13.98
N CYS A 128 10.55 -6.91 14.22
CA CYS A 128 10.01 -5.58 14.53
C CYS A 128 9.18 -5.03 13.37
N SER A 129 9.62 -5.20 12.12
CA SER A 129 8.85 -4.79 10.93
C SER A 129 7.52 -5.54 10.84
N GLY A 130 7.54 -6.87 11.03
CA GLY A 130 6.33 -7.68 11.03
C GLY A 130 5.37 -7.34 12.17
N LEU A 131 5.89 -7.07 13.37
CA LEU A 131 5.09 -6.61 14.50
C LEU A 131 4.48 -5.23 14.26
N CYS A 132 5.17 -4.34 13.53
CA CYS A 132 4.70 -3.00 13.22
C CYS A 132 3.50 -2.99 12.25
N CYS A 133 3.29 -4.06 11.48
CA CYS A 133 2.08 -4.24 10.66
C CYS A 133 0.80 -4.21 11.50
N PHE A 134 0.80 -4.75 12.72
CA PHE A 134 -0.40 -4.84 13.55
C PHE A 134 -0.89 -3.48 14.05
N PRO A 135 -0.03 -2.59 14.61
CA PRO A 135 -0.44 -1.22 14.93
C PRO A 135 -0.99 -0.42 13.75
N TYR A 136 -0.42 -0.53 12.54
CA TYR A 136 -0.97 0.15 11.36
C TYR A 136 -2.33 -0.45 10.94
N GLY A 137 -2.47 -1.78 10.95
CA GLY A 137 -3.76 -2.43 10.70
C GLY A 137 -4.83 -2.08 11.75
N ALA A 138 -4.44 -2.01 13.02
CA ALA A 138 -5.31 -1.59 14.12
C ALA A 138 -5.78 -0.14 13.92
N GLU A 139 -4.91 0.77 13.47
CA GLU A 139 -5.31 2.13 13.12
C GLU A 139 -6.39 2.15 12.04
N VAL A 140 -6.27 1.34 10.98
CA VAL A 140 -7.32 1.22 9.95
C VAL A 140 -8.65 0.74 10.55
N ILE A 141 -8.63 -0.26 11.43
CA ILE A 141 -9.85 -0.79 12.06
C ILE A 141 -10.48 0.23 13.02
N LEU A 142 -9.67 0.88 13.86
CA LEU A 142 -10.13 1.84 14.86
C LEU A 142 -10.69 3.12 14.23
N THR A 143 -10.12 3.55 13.10
CA THR A 143 -10.63 4.71 12.34
C THR A 143 -11.94 4.36 11.62
N ARG A 144 -12.13 3.10 11.20
CA ARG A 144 -13.40 2.59 10.62
C ARG A 144 -14.50 2.43 11.66
N ALA A 145 -14.15 2.05 12.88
CA ALA A 145 -15.11 1.67 13.92
C ALA A 145 -15.85 2.84 14.58
N LYS A 146 -15.59 4.10 14.21
CA LYS A 146 -16.28 5.28 14.76
C LYS A 146 -17.71 5.39 14.21
N PRO A 147 -18.76 5.00 14.98
CA PRO A 147 -20.14 5.09 14.52
C PRO A 147 -20.64 6.52 14.73
N GLY A 148 -21.17 7.17 13.69
CA GLY A 148 -21.92 8.44 13.81
C GLY A 148 -21.23 9.72 13.31
N ALA A 149 -19.99 9.65 12.80
CA ALA A 149 -19.43 10.74 11.98
C ALA A 149 -19.79 10.48 10.51
N VAL A 150 -20.00 11.53 9.70
CA VAL A 150 -20.27 11.41 8.25
C VAL A 150 -19.13 10.63 7.62
N VAL A 151 -19.38 9.34 7.37
CA VAL A 151 -18.36 8.37 6.98
C VAL A 151 -17.82 8.77 5.61
N GLY A 152 -16.58 9.25 5.57
CA GLY A 152 -15.93 9.58 4.31
C GLY A 152 -15.79 8.34 3.42
N TYR A 153 -15.78 8.54 2.11
CA TYR A 153 -15.69 7.47 1.11
C TYR A 153 -14.54 6.47 1.37
N MET A 154 -13.42 6.91 1.96
CA MET A 154 -12.28 6.05 2.31
C MET A 154 -12.53 5.08 3.47
N ALA A 155 -13.52 5.38 4.31
CA ALA A 155 -13.96 4.44 5.34
C ALA A 155 -14.89 3.35 4.78
N THR A 156 -15.22 3.35 3.49
CA THR A 156 -15.94 2.24 2.82
C THR A 156 -14.99 1.13 2.37
N VAL A 157 -15.50 -0.09 2.19
CA VAL A 157 -14.68 -1.24 1.71
C VAL A 157 -14.11 -0.95 0.32
N SER A 158 -14.89 -0.29 -0.55
CA SER A 158 -14.48 0.14 -1.89
C SER A 158 -13.33 1.16 -1.87
N GLY A 159 -13.35 2.10 -0.92
CA GLY A 159 -12.26 3.06 -0.72
C GLY A 159 -10.93 2.39 -0.39
N LEU A 160 -10.93 1.47 0.58
CA LEU A 160 -9.72 0.71 0.93
C LEU A 160 -9.22 -0.17 -0.22
N LEU A 161 -10.12 -0.83 -0.93
CA LEU A 161 -9.75 -1.66 -2.09
C LEU A 161 -9.00 -0.85 -3.16
N LYS A 162 -9.34 0.42 -3.37
CA LYS A 162 -8.62 1.31 -4.29
C LYS A 162 -7.19 1.61 -3.86
N VAL A 163 -6.94 1.76 -2.55
CA VAL A 163 -5.58 1.91 -2.01
C VAL A 163 -4.78 0.63 -2.27
N VAL A 164 -5.38 -0.54 -2.03
CA VAL A 164 -4.73 -1.85 -2.29
C VAL A 164 -4.46 -2.03 -3.79
N GLN A 165 -5.43 -1.71 -4.67
CA GLN A 165 -5.27 -1.80 -6.12
C GLN A 165 -4.12 -0.90 -6.63
N GLY A 166 -4.05 0.33 -6.12
CA GLY A 166 -2.96 1.26 -6.44
C GLY A 166 -1.61 0.71 -5.99
N PHE A 167 -1.53 0.16 -4.78
CA PHE A 167 -0.31 -0.45 -4.26
C PHE A 167 0.14 -1.67 -5.08
N VAL A 168 -0.79 -2.56 -5.42
CA VAL A 168 -0.51 -3.72 -6.29
C VAL A 168 0.00 -3.27 -7.66
N ALA A 169 -0.58 -2.22 -8.24
CA ALA A 169 -0.08 -1.63 -9.47
C ALA A 169 1.35 -1.07 -9.33
N CYS A 170 1.70 -0.46 -8.19
CA CYS A 170 3.09 -0.06 -7.91
C CYS A 170 4.05 -1.26 -7.90
N ILE A 171 3.64 -2.41 -7.34
CA ILE A 171 4.44 -3.65 -7.40
C ILE A 171 4.64 -4.10 -8.85
N ILE A 172 3.58 -4.06 -9.66
CA ILE A 172 3.67 -4.37 -11.10
C ILE A 172 4.67 -3.44 -11.80
N PHE A 173 4.61 -2.13 -11.55
CA PHE A 173 5.58 -1.19 -12.13
C PHE A 173 7.01 -1.42 -11.64
N GLY A 174 7.19 -1.76 -10.36
CA GLY A 174 8.49 -2.14 -9.83
C GLY A 174 9.07 -3.38 -10.52
N ALA A 175 8.24 -4.39 -10.82
CA ALA A 175 8.66 -5.55 -11.57
C ALA A 175 8.97 -5.22 -13.04
N LEU A 176 8.15 -4.38 -13.68
CA LEU A 176 8.38 -3.90 -15.05
C LEU A 176 9.65 -3.05 -15.17
N ALA A 177 9.99 -2.25 -14.16
CA ALA A 177 11.21 -1.45 -14.16
C ALA A 177 12.49 -2.30 -14.11
N ASN A 178 12.39 -3.53 -13.60
CA ASN A 178 13.49 -4.50 -13.55
C ASN A 178 13.51 -5.44 -14.77
N ASP A 179 12.48 -5.41 -15.63
CA ASP A 179 12.40 -6.23 -16.84
C ASP A 179 12.63 -5.35 -18.07
N GLU A 180 13.74 -5.52 -18.78
CA GLU A 180 13.96 -4.80 -20.05
C GLU A 180 13.17 -5.41 -21.22
N GLY A 181 12.60 -6.61 -21.05
CA GLY A 181 11.98 -7.39 -22.12
C GLY A 181 10.53 -7.00 -22.47
N TYR A 182 9.84 -6.17 -21.68
CA TYR A 182 8.43 -5.84 -21.97
C TYR A 182 8.23 -5.02 -23.25
N ALA A 183 9.29 -4.39 -23.79
CA ALA A 183 9.24 -3.60 -25.02
C ALA A 183 9.26 -4.46 -26.30
N GLU A 184 9.58 -5.75 -26.19
CA GLU A 184 9.80 -6.65 -27.33
C GLU A 184 8.52 -6.93 -28.13
N TYR A 185 7.37 -7.07 -27.45
CA TYR A 185 6.10 -7.36 -28.07
C TYR A 185 5.09 -6.21 -27.91
N VAL A 186 4.36 -5.91 -28.98
CA VAL A 186 3.26 -4.92 -28.94
C VAL A 186 2.19 -5.32 -27.91
N ALA A 187 2.00 -6.61 -27.69
CA ALA A 187 1.05 -7.15 -26.72
C ALA A 187 1.44 -6.84 -25.26
N THR A 188 2.72 -6.92 -24.91
CA THR A 188 3.20 -6.56 -23.56
C THR A 188 3.18 -5.05 -23.35
N GLN A 189 3.45 -4.25 -24.40
CA GLN A 189 3.27 -2.80 -24.36
C GLN A 189 1.81 -2.41 -24.11
N TYR A 190 0.84 -3.08 -24.75
CA TYR A 190 -0.59 -2.89 -24.46
C TYR A 190 -0.91 -3.13 -22.97
N CYS A 191 -0.36 -4.19 -22.36
CA CYS A 191 -0.55 -4.44 -20.93
C CYS A 191 -0.03 -3.28 -20.06
N VAL A 192 1.13 -2.72 -20.39
CA VAL A 192 1.69 -1.55 -19.66
C VAL A 192 0.80 -0.32 -19.80
N VAL A 193 0.24 -0.07 -20.99
CA VAL A 193 -0.72 1.03 -21.22
C VAL A 193 -1.98 0.84 -20.36
N VAL A 194 -2.50 -0.38 -20.28
CA VAL A 194 -3.65 -0.69 -19.43
C VAL A 194 -3.33 -0.48 -17.95
N TYR A 195 -2.18 -0.97 -17.46
CA TYR A 195 -1.78 -0.79 -16.07
C TYR A 195 -1.62 0.68 -15.71
N SER A 196 -0.98 1.47 -16.58
CA SER A 196 -0.79 2.91 -16.37
C SER A 196 -2.11 3.67 -16.35
N LEU A 197 -3.00 3.42 -17.32
CA LEU A 197 -4.33 4.02 -17.35
C LEU A 197 -5.13 3.72 -16.07
N CYS A 198 -5.24 2.45 -15.68
CA CYS A 198 -5.99 2.05 -14.50
C CYS A 198 -5.36 2.60 -13.21
N PHE A 199 -4.02 2.59 -13.11
CA PHE A 199 -3.30 3.15 -11.98
C PHE A 199 -3.55 4.65 -11.84
N THR A 200 -3.41 5.43 -12.91
CA THR A 200 -3.65 6.88 -12.89
C THR A 200 -5.08 7.21 -12.46
N LEU A 201 -6.08 6.48 -12.98
CA LEU A 201 -7.48 6.68 -12.59
C LEU A 201 -7.73 6.33 -11.12
N THR A 202 -7.16 5.23 -10.63
CA THR A 202 -7.29 4.83 -9.22
C THR A 202 -6.60 5.82 -8.28
N VAL A 203 -5.40 6.29 -8.61
CA VAL A 203 -4.70 7.34 -7.85
C VAL A 203 -5.49 8.65 -7.86
N ALA A 204 -6.05 9.05 -9.01
CA ALA A 204 -6.90 10.24 -9.10
C ALA A 204 -8.15 10.11 -8.22
N ALA A 205 -8.82 8.96 -8.22
CA ALA A 205 -9.96 8.70 -7.35
C ALA A 205 -9.58 8.79 -5.86
N VAL A 206 -8.45 8.18 -5.48
CA VAL A 206 -7.91 8.25 -4.11
C VAL A 206 -7.58 9.71 -3.74
N ALA A 207 -6.86 10.45 -4.59
CA ALA A 207 -6.48 11.84 -4.34
C ALA A 207 -7.69 12.79 -4.22
N LEU A 208 -8.70 12.62 -5.07
CA LEU A 208 -9.94 13.40 -5.01
C LEU A 208 -10.70 13.17 -3.70
N THR A 209 -10.75 11.92 -3.23
CA THR A 209 -11.43 11.58 -1.97
C THR A 209 -10.66 12.10 -0.74
N VAL A 210 -9.33 11.99 -0.75
CA VAL A 210 -8.46 12.49 0.33
C VAL A 210 -8.47 14.03 0.39
N SER A 211 -8.49 14.72 -0.75
CA SER A 211 -8.57 16.19 -0.80
C SER A 211 -9.94 16.75 -0.40
N GLY A 212 -10.96 15.91 -0.21
CA GLY A 212 -12.32 16.36 0.13
C GLY A 212 -13.03 17.12 -1.01
N ARG A 213 -12.45 17.13 -2.22
CA ARG A 213 -12.97 17.88 -3.38
C ARG A 213 -14.00 17.11 -4.21
N THR A 214 -14.47 15.97 -3.72
CA THR A 214 -15.47 15.15 -4.42
C THR A 214 -16.78 15.89 -4.68
N ALA A 215 -17.20 16.76 -3.76
CA ALA A 215 -18.42 17.58 -3.90
C ALA A 215 -18.28 18.76 -4.88
N ALA A 216 -17.06 19.13 -5.26
CA ALA A 216 -16.81 20.21 -6.24
C ALA A 216 -16.91 19.72 -7.69
N LEU A 217 -17.03 18.41 -7.91
CA LEU A 217 -17.16 17.85 -9.25
C LEU A 217 -18.60 18.00 -9.77
N PRO A 218 -18.79 18.41 -11.03
CA PRO A 218 -20.12 18.59 -11.62
C PRO A 218 -20.86 17.26 -11.87
N PHE A 219 -20.21 16.13 -11.63
CA PHE A 219 -20.75 14.79 -11.87
C PHE A 219 -20.83 13.98 -10.57
N PRO A 220 -21.78 13.04 -10.45
CA PRO A 220 -21.86 12.14 -9.31
C PRO A 220 -20.63 11.22 -9.26
N PHE A 221 -19.65 11.59 -8.42
CA PHE A 221 -18.36 10.91 -8.27
C PHE A 221 -18.51 9.38 -8.15
N ASP A 222 -19.45 8.92 -7.32
CA ASP A 222 -19.68 7.48 -7.11
C ASP A 222 -20.15 6.74 -8.37
N ARG A 223 -20.82 7.42 -9.32
CA ARG A 223 -21.20 6.80 -10.62
C ARG A 223 -19.99 6.67 -11.52
N VAL A 224 -19.17 7.71 -11.60
CA VAL A 224 -17.94 7.69 -12.41
C VAL A 224 -17.00 6.61 -11.89
N VAL A 225 -16.87 6.51 -10.57
CA VAL A 225 -16.07 5.49 -9.91
C VAL A 225 -16.48 4.07 -10.32
N VAL A 226 -17.77 3.76 -10.23
CA VAL A 226 -18.28 2.43 -10.58
C VAL A 226 -18.08 2.11 -12.05
N VAL A 227 -18.35 3.07 -12.94
CA VAL A 227 -18.19 2.88 -14.38
C VAL A 227 -16.74 2.61 -14.74
N TYR A 228 -15.79 3.36 -14.18
CA TYR A 228 -14.37 3.06 -14.45
C TYR A 228 -13.97 1.72 -13.84
N THR A 229 -14.41 1.36 -12.62
CA THR A 229 -14.08 0.06 -12.02
C THR A 229 -14.56 -1.09 -12.91
N PHE A 230 -15.74 -0.96 -13.53
CA PHE A 230 -16.23 -1.92 -14.52
C PHE A 230 -15.29 -2.05 -15.74
N PHE A 231 -14.88 -0.92 -16.33
CA PHE A 231 -13.92 -0.94 -17.43
C PHE A 231 -12.57 -1.51 -17.00
N ALA A 232 -12.09 -1.17 -15.80
CA ALA A 232 -10.84 -1.69 -15.26
C ALA A 232 -10.87 -3.21 -15.11
N VAL A 233 -11.99 -3.82 -14.70
CA VAL A 233 -12.13 -5.29 -14.66
C VAL A 233 -11.93 -5.91 -16.04
N ILE A 234 -12.59 -5.37 -17.07
CA ILE A 234 -12.49 -5.89 -18.44
C ILE A 234 -11.06 -5.76 -18.96
N LEU A 235 -10.46 -4.58 -18.76
CA LEU A 235 -9.09 -4.32 -19.19
C LEU A 235 -8.09 -5.23 -18.45
N TYR A 236 -8.21 -5.40 -17.13
CA TYR A 236 -7.34 -6.30 -16.36
C TYR A 236 -7.55 -7.77 -16.71
N LEU A 237 -8.77 -8.18 -17.04
CA LEU A 237 -9.03 -9.53 -17.55
C LEU A 237 -8.30 -9.74 -18.89
N SER A 238 -8.31 -8.75 -19.78
CA SER A 238 -7.58 -8.83 -21.04
C SER A 238 -6.07 -8.97 -20.81
N THR A 239 -5.48 -8.18 -19.90
CA THR A 239 -4.04 -8.25 -19.61
C THR A 239 -3.65 -9.50 -18.84
N ALA A 240 -4.54 -10.04 -17.99
CA ALA A 240 -4.32 -11.29 -17.27
C ALA A 240 -4.20 -12.50 -18.20
N LEU A 241 -4.78 -12.42 -19.40
CA LEU A 241 -4.63 -13.43 -20.45
C LEU A 241 -3.45 -13.13 -21.38
N VAL A 242 -3.34 -11.88 -21.84
CA VAL A 242 -2.31 -11.49 -22.81
C VAL A 242 -0.91 -11.61 -22.20
N TRP A 243 -0.70 -11.15 -20.96
CA TRP A 243 0.64 -11.13 -20.37
C TRP A 243 1.26 -12.54 -20.26
N PRO A 244 0.60 -13.56 -19.69
CA PRO A 244 1.18 -14.90 -19.60
C PRO A 244 1.44 -15.55 -20.97
N ILE A 245 0.55 -15.34 -21.95
CA ILE A 245 0.70 -15.90 -23.30
C ILE A 245 1.98 -15.39 -23.95
N PHE A 246 2.26 -14.09 -23.88
CA PHE A 246 3.47 -13.53 -24.50
C PHE A 246 4.74 -13.68 -23.63
N SER A 247 4.60 -14.01 -22.34
CA SER A 247 5.74 -14.13 -21.43
C SER A 247 6.25 -15.57 -21.24
N PHE A 248 5.34 -16.56 -21.27
CA PHE A 248 5.64 -17.94 -20.88
C PHE A 248 5.33 -19.00 -21.93
N ASP A 249 4.62 -18.65 -23.01
CA ASP A 249 4.40 -19.59 -24.11
C ASP A 249 5.71 -19.84 -24.85
N GLU A 250 6.01 -21.11 -25.17
CA GLU A 250 7.23 -21.51 -25.88
C GLU A 250 7.42 -20.80 -27.22
N LYS A 251 6.32 -20.31 -27.82
CA LYS A 251 6.35 -19.58 -29.08
C LYS A 251 6.92 -18.16 -28.94
N TYR A 252 6.78 -17.52 -27.78
CA TYR A 252 7.14 -16.10 -27.58
C TYR A 252 8.13 -15.87 -26.43
N GLY A 253 8.28 -16.82 -25.52
CA GLY A 253 9.12 -16.70 -24.32
C GLY A 253 9.63 -18.04 -23.81
N ALA A 254 10.00 -18.08 -22.54
CA ALA A 254 10.55 -19.26 -21.88
C ALA A 254 9.52 -19.82 -20.87
N SER A 255 9.10 -21.06 -21.09
CA SER A 255 8.15 -21.76 -20.23
C SER A 255 8.73 -22.11 -18.85
N ALA A 256 10.04 -22.34 -18.79
CA ALA A 256 10.77 -22.64 -17.56
C ALA A 256 11.71 -21.49 -17.14
N ARG A 257 11.92 -21.38 -15.82
CA ARG A 257 12.95 -20.50 -15.27
C ARG A 257 14.33 -20.97 -15.74
N PRO A 258 15.16 -20.10 -16.36
CA PRO A 258 16.53 -20.45 -16.73
C PRO A 258 17.36 -20.87 -15.51
N GLU A 259 18.24 -21.85 -15.67
CA GLU A 259 19.10 -22.33 -14.56
C GLU A 259 20.10 -21.25 -14.10
N ASP A 260 20.60 -20.43 -15.03
CA ASP A 260 21.54 -19.33 -14.78
C ASP A 260 20.85 -18.00 -14.37
N CYS A 261 19.90 -18.06 -13.44
CA CYS A 261 19.16 -16.88 -12.99
C CYS A 261 19.39 -16.52 -11.51
N PRO A 262 20.31 -15.58 -11.22
CA PRO A 262 20.58 -15.15 -9.84
C PRO A 262 19.34 -14.51 -9.21
N ARG A 263 19.17 -14.72 -7.90
CA ARG A 263 18.04 -14.16 -7.13
C ARG A 263 18.05 -12.63 -7.21
N GLY A 264 16.89 -12.04 -7.53
CA GLY A 264 16.70 -10.58 -7.57
C GLY A 264 17.16 -9.88 -8.86
N ALA A 265 17.84 -10.57 -9.77
CA ALA A 265 18.29 -10.00 -11.04
C ALA A 265 17.74 -10.75 -12.27
N CYS A 266 16.78 -11.65 -12.05
CA CYS A 266 16.23 -12.52 -13.08
C CYS A 266 15.01 -11.88 -13.76
N ALA A 267 15.07 -11.63 -15.07
CA ALA A 267 13.93 -11.12 -15.85
C ALA A 267 12.71 -12.07 -15.80
N TRP A 268 12.94 -13.38 -15.72
CA TRP A 268 11.86 -14.36 -15.60
C TRP A 268 11.09 -14.21 -14.29
N ASP A 269 11.79 -13.96 -13.17
CA ASP A 269 11.15 -13.72 -11.87
C ASP A 269 10.29 -12.45 -11.93
N SER A 270 10.77 -11.38 -12.58
CA SER A 270 9.99 -10.15 -12.82
C SER A 270 8.73 -10.40 -13.64
N LYS A 271 8.81 -11.17 -14.73
CA LYS A 271 7.65 -11.55 -15.56
C LYS A 271 6.60 -12.34 -14.77
N LEU A 272 7.05 -13.24 -13.87
CA LEU A 272 6.18 -14.00 -12.98
C LEU A 272 5.48 -13.09 -11.97
N VAL A 273 6.21 -12.16 -11.36
CA VAL A 273 5.64 -11.16 -10.44
C VAL A 273 4.56 -10.36 -11.16
N VAL A 274 4.81 -9.84 -12.36
CA VAL A 274 3.78 -9.11 -13.14
C VAL A 274 2.56 -9.99 -13.38
N ALA A 275 2.72 -11.25 -13.79
CA ALA A 275 1.60 -12.15 -14.06
C ALA A 275 0.73 -12.42 -12.82
N VAL A 276 1.37 -12.74 -11.69
CA VAL A 276 0.68 -13.02 -10.42
C VAL A 276 -0.06 -11.77 -9.94
N PHE A 277 0.62 -10.63 -9.86
CA PHE A 277 0.01 -9.40 -9.35
C PHE A 277 -1.03 -8.81 -10.32
N THR A 278 -0.96 -9.10 -11.61
CA THR A 278 -2.04 -8.77 -12.57
C THR A 278 -3.32 -9.52 -12.24
N ASN A 279 -3.22 -10.82 -11.96
CA ASN A 279 -4.37 -11.64 -11.54
C ASN A 279 -4.92 -11.17 -10.19
N VAL A 280 -4.05 -10.89 -9.22
CA VAL A 280 -4.46 -10.32 -7.93
C VAL A 280 -5.20 -9.00 -8.14
N ASN A 281 -4.67 -8.08 -8.96
CA ASN A 281 -5.31 -6.79 -9.19
C ASN A 281 -6.64 -6.92 -9.92
N MET A 282 -6.74 -7.84 -10.89
CA MET A 282 -8.01 -8.18 -11.55
C MET A 282 -9.07 -8.61 -10.54
N ILE A 283 -8.73 -9.51 -9.61
CA ILE A 283 -9.62 -9.96 -8.54
C ILE A 283 -10.02 -8.77 -7.65
N LEU A 284 -9.08 -7.91 -7.28
CA LEU A 284 -9.37 -6.71 -6.48
C LEU A 284 -10.34 -5.76 -7.17
N TYR A 285 -10.18 -5.51 -8.48
CA TYR A 285 -11.14 -4.71 -9.25
C TYR A 285 -12.51 -5.38 -9.34
N PHE A 286 -12.55 -6.70 -9.49
CA PHE A 286 -13.81 -7.46 -9.53
C PHE A 286 -14.56 -7.39 -8.19
N VAL A 287 -13.85 -7.62 -7.09
CA VAL A 287 -14.40 -7.54 -5.73
C VAL A 287 -14.88 -6.10 -5.43
N ASP A 288 -14.11 -5.08 -5.82
CA ASP A 288 -14.52 -3.68 -5.69
C ASP A 288 -15.81 -3.38 -6.46
N LEU A 289 -15.95 -3.90 -7.68
CA LEU A 289 -17.17 -3.78 -8.46
C LEU A 289 -18.36 -4.40 -7.73
N VAL A 290 -18.22 -5.63 -7.23
CA VAL A 290 -19.29 -6.34 -6.49
C VAL A 290 -19.74 -5.57 -5.26
N TYR A 291 -18.79 -5.08 -4.45
CA TYR A 291 -19.12 -4.27 -3.26
C TYR A 291 -19.79 -2.95 -3.62
N SER A 292 -19.30 -2.28 -4.67
CA SER A 292 -19.86 -1.00 -5.11
C SER A 292 -21.30 -1.12 -5.63
N GLN A 293 -21.65 -2.25 -6.26
CA GLN A 293 -23.02 -2.56 -6.67
C GLN A 293 -23.93 -2.87 -5.48
N ARG A 294 -23.47 -3.70 -4.53
CA ARG A 294 -24.28 -4.08 -3.35
C ARG A 294 -24.70 -2.88 -2.51
N ILE A 295 -23.81 -1.91 -2.29
CA ILE A 295 -24.11 -0.69 -1.51
C ILE A 295 -25.23 0.13 -2.17
N ARG A 296 -25.29 0.16 -3.51
CA ARG A 296 -26.34 0.85 -4.26
C ARG A 296 -27.68 0.16 -4.18
N PHE A 297 -27.72 -1.17 -4.37
CA PHE A 297 -28.97 -1.91 -4.31
C PHE A 297 -29.63 -1.77 -2.93
N VAL A 298 -28.84 -1.82 -1.85
CA VAL A 298 -29.34 -1.61 -0.49
C VAL A 298 -29.81 -0.17 -0.26
N SER A 299 -29.10 0.83 -0.79
CA SER A 299 -29.50 2.24 -0.65
C SER A 299 -30.76 2.59 -1.43
N GLN A 300 -31.03 1.93 -2.57
CA GLN A 300 -32.26 2.13 -3.34
C GLN A 300 -33.48 1.42 -2.73
N SER A 301 -33.28 0.34 -1.96
CA SER A 301 -34.37 -0.36 -1.26
C SER A 301 -34.83 0.29 0.04
N VAL A 302 -34.15 1.35 0.50
CA VAL A 302 -34.47 2.08 1.74
C VAL A 302 -35.12 3.45 1.44
N VAL A 303 -35.45 3.72 0.18
CA VAL A 303 -36.18 4.91 -0.27
C VAL A 303 -37.60 4.54 -0.67
#